data_AF-A0A954KQR2-F1
#
_entry.id   AF-A0A954KQR2-F1
#
_cell.length_a   1.000
_cell.length_b   1.000
_cell.length_c   1.000
_cell.angle_alpha   90.00
_cell.angle_beta   90.00
_cell.angle_gamma   90.00
#
_symmetry.space_group_name_H-M   'P 1'
#
loop_
_entity.id
_entity.type
_entity.pdbx_description
1 polymer ?
#
loop_
_entity_poly.entity_id
_entity_poly.type
_entity_poly.pdbx_seq_one_letter_code
_entity_poly.pdbx_strand_id
1 'polypeptide(L)'
;MTIETIHPDDPRLRLPAFHNIYPVFNEVHPTGGTDEFDDVPFTNIFLDHNYGRVFTPERSIKHAIYGRTEKMNYYVSINGLNIVDELRVPYRRIPIFSVDDLSTISVAVKELAATNKNHTLLLRGQGKTYMLKRSAVEKELLYGEEVNEPSFLPSFLRANFDELTLQSIWHNQAALLLNDIGFDYQSILPESQMRDYWNDVTALRRTSGYDGFALGLAQHYGLPSVGLDLTDELNVAAWFALYSITIDDYGRATCAVGSEDATPTVFVFRCPYDTVFNYRAVRPKQFPNGRPDRQCAWFAHVGWGAAENQMGSYLMCGFRLKVNVSDQLPSNYSRYLFPKTEDDLILQFFLTMKGKAKYEGEAQRALQRIYHFD
;
A
#
# COMPACT_ATOMS: atom_id res chain seq x y z
N MET A 1 14.98 12.14 11.50
CA MET A 1 15.25 10.81 12.06
C MET A 1 13.93 10.10 12.14
N THR A 2 13.88 8.86 11.65
CA THR A 2 12.69 7.98 11.72
C THR A 2 12.57 7.28 13.07
N ILE A 3 13.66 7.23 13.82
CA ILE A 3 13.65 6.83 15.23
C ILE A 3 13.46 8.08 16.10
N GLU A 4 12.39 8.09 16.90
CA GLU A 4 12.11 9.13 17.90
C GLU A 4 12.55 8.66 19.28
N THR A 5 13.14 9.56 20.06
CA THR A 5 13.42 9.32 21.48
C THR A 5 12.27 9.89 22.32
N ILE A 6 11.59 9.04 23.08
CA ILE A 6 10.40 9.36 23.87
C ILE A 6 10.59 9.01 25.34
N HIS A 7 9.85 9.68 26.22
CA HIS A 7 9.88 9.38 27.66
C HIS A 7 9.09 8.10 27.97
N PRO A 8 9.45 7.31 29.00
CA PRO A 8 8.65 6.16 29.44
C PRO A 8 7.18 6.47 29.79
N ASP A 9 6.90 7.70 30.19
CA ASP A 9 5.53 8.19 30.47
C ASP A 9 4.80 8.76 29.25
N ASP A 10 5.35 8.62 28.04
CA ASP A 10 4.69 9.08 26.82
C ASP A 10 3.28 8.43 26.72
N PRO A 11 2.21 9.25 26.60
CA PRO A 11 0.84 8.73 26.61
C PRO A 11 0.57 7.75 25.48
N ARG A 12 1.33 7.82 24.37
CA ARG A 12 1.20 6.89 23.25
C ARG A 12 1.51 5.45 23.65
N LEU A 13 2.40 5.25 24.62
CA LEU A 13 2.78 3.93 25.13
C LEU A 13 1.70 3.30 26.01
N ARG A 14 0.79 4.10 26.58
CA ARG A 14 -0.36 3.61 27.36
C ARG A 14 -1.51 3.13 26.47
N LEU A 15 -1.61 3.68 25.27
CA LEU A 15 -2.65 3.41 24.30
C LEU A 15 -2.06 3.03 22.92
N PRO A 16 -1.18 2.01 22.84
CA PRO A 16 -0.40 1.75 21.63
C PRO A 16 -1.25 1.52 20.37
N ALA A 17 -2.39 0.85 20.53
CA ALA A 17 -3.34 0.61 19.45
C ALA A 17 -3.93 1.90 18.85
N PHE A 18 -4.09 2.98 19.63
CA PHE A 18 -4.61 4.27 19.16
C PHE A 18 -3.58 5.07 18.35
N HIS A 19 -2.30 4.69 18.43
CA HIS A 19 -1.20 5.37 17.77
C HIS A 19 -0.49 4.49 16.74
N ASN A 20 -1.07 3.34 16.39
CA ASN A 20 -0.47 2.32 15.53
C ASN A 20 0.94 1.90 16.00
N ILE A 21 1.14 1.82 17.31
CA ILE A 21 2.35 1.30 17.94
C ILE A 21 2.14 -0.19 18.19
N TYR A 22 3.12 -1.01 17.82
CA TYR A 22 3.09 -2.43 18.10
C TYR A 22 3.17 -2.67 19.61
N PRO A 23 2.27 -3.50 20.18
CA PRO A 23 2.14 -3.62 21.64
C PRO A 23 3.30 -4.35 22.31
N VAL A 24 4.14 -5.07 21.55
CA VAL A 24 5.30 -5.80 22.09
C VAL A 24 6.53 -4.90 22.03
N PHE A 25 7.10 -4.63 23.20
CA PHE A 25 8.30 -3.83 23.35
C PHE A 25 9.52 -4.75 23.31
N ASN A 26 10.67 -4.21 22.91
CA ASN A 26 11.96 -4.90 23.03
C ASN A 26 12.05 -6.25 22.30
N GLU A 27 11.24 -6.45 21.25
CA GLU A 27 11.42 -7.60 20.37
C GLU A 27 12.76 -7.47 19.63
N VAL A 28 13.57 -8.51 19.67
CA VAL A 28 14.91 -8.54 19.06
C VAL A 28 15.06 -9.86 18.32
N HIS A 29 15.64 -9.82 17.12
CA HIS A 29 15.90 -11.03 16.35
C HIS A 29 17.04 -11.84 17.00
N PRO A 30 16.94 -13.18 17.08
CA PRO A 30 18.00 -14.02 17.66
C PRO A 30 19.37 -13.90 16.95
N THR A 31 19.39 -13.46 15.69
CA THR A 31 20.64 -13.29 14.93
C THR A 31 21.32 -11.93 15.16
N GLY A 32 20.72 -11.05 15.99
CA GLY A 32 21.20 -9.68 16.21
C GLY A 32 22.42 -9.53 17.11
N GLY A 33 22.65 -10.48 18.03
CA GLY A 33 23.77 -10.53 18.98
C GLY A 33 23.40 -11.27 20.29
N THR A 34 24.37 -11.92 20.93
CA THR A 34 24.21 -12.86 22.06
C THR A 34 24.71 -12.32 23.40
N ASP A 35 24.00 -12.71 24.47
CA ASP A 35 24.41 -12.99 25.85
C ASP A 35 25.34 -11.99 26.58
N GLU A 36 24.87 -10.78 26.87
CA GLU A 36 25.13 -10.09 28.15
C GLU A 36 24.31 -8.79 28.22
N PHE A 37 23.40 -8.72 29.19
CA PHE A 37 22.63 -7.53 29.51
C PHE A 37 23.32 -6.81 30.66
N ASP A 38 23.80 -5.59 30.44
CA ASP A 38 24.12 -4.69 31.54
C ASP A 38 22.81 -4.03 31.98
N ASP A 39 22.45 -4.16 33.26
CA ASP A 39 21.34 -3.41 33.89
C ASP A 39 21.72 -1.91 33.91
N VAL A 40 21.42 -1.20 32.82
CA VAL A 40 21.55 0.26 32.75
C VAL A 40 20.17 0.85 33.04
N PRO A 41 20.05 1.88 33.90
CA PRO A 41 18.77 2.47 34.24
C PRO A 41 18.13 3.20 33.06
N PHE A 42 16.83 2.95 32.87
CA PHE A 42 15.93 3.60 31.93
C PHE A 42 16.04 5.12 31.99
N THR A 43 16.47 5.77 30.91
CA THR A 43 16.34 7.24 30.82
C THR A 43 15.54 7.70 29.61
N ASN A 44 15.46 6.92 28.52
CA ASN A 44 14.68 7.24 27.32
C ASN A 44 14.22 5.96 26.59
N ILE A 45 13.24 6.03 25.69
CA ILE A 45 12.74 4.92 24.84
C ILE A 45 12.87 5.33 23.37
N PHE A 46 13.16 4.37 22.48
CA PHE A 46 13.20 4.57 21.04
C PHE A 46 11.94 4.04 20.37
N LEU A 47 11.31 4.85 19.53
CA LEU A 47 10.17 4.50 18.68
C LEU A 47 10.58 4.55 17.20
N ASP A 48 10.54 3.42 16.51
CA ASP A 48 10.72 3.34 15.06
C ASP A 48 9.40 3.62 14.33
N HIS A 49 9.25 4.85 13.81
CA HIS A 49 8.03 5.31 13.13
C HIS A 49 7.71 4.57 11.82
N ASN A 50 8.66 3.86 11.24
CA ASN A 50 8.37 3.06 10.04
C ASN A 50 7.53 1.82 10.38
N TYR A 51 7.67 1.25 11.59
CA TYR A 51 7.05 -0.04 11.93
C TYR A 51 6.37 -0.07 13.30
N GLY A 52 6.26 1.08 13.99
CA GLY A 52 5.61 1.20 15.30
C GLY A 52 6.32 0.41 16.38
N ARG A 53 7.62 0.16 16.25
CA ARG A 53 8.34 -0.70 17.19
C ARG A 53 9.02 0.11 18.27
N VAL A 54 8.93 -0.39 19.50
CA VAL A 54 9.43 0.31 20.70
C VAL A 54 10.59 -0.47 21.29
N PHE A 55 11.71 0.22 21.50
CA PHE A 55 12.92 -0.35 22.06
C PHE A 55 13.44 0.51 23.20
N THR A 56 13.98 -0.17 24.20
CA THR A 56 14.68 0.44 25.32
C THR A 56 16.17 0.52 24.99
N PRO A 57 16.90 1.58 25.39
CA PRO A 57 18.32 1.80 25.09
C PRO A 57 19.22 0.60 25.40
N GLU A 58 18.92 -0.10 26.48
CA GLU A 58 19.62 -1.29 26.97
C GLU A 58 19.63 -2.40 25.91
N ARG A 59 18.55 -2.52 25.13
CA ARG A 59 18.44 -3.49 24.03
C ARG A 59 18.97 -2.99 22.70
N SER A 60 19.13 -1.68 22.54
CA SER A 60 19.46 -1.05 21.25
C SER A 60 20.96 -0.93 21.04
N ILE A 61 21.73 -0.62 22.09
CA ILE A 61 23.12 -0.14 21.97
C ILE A 61 24.13 -1.24 21.58
N LYS A 62 23.76 -2.53 21.64
CA LYS A 62 24.66 -3.66 21.33
C LYS A 62 24.12 -4.67 20.31
N HIS A 63 22.92 -4.46 19.75
CA HIS A 63 22.25 -5.46 18.92
C HIS A 63 21.78 -4.89 17.59
N ALA A 64 21.94 -5.67 16.52
CA ALA A 64 21.13 -5.52 15.33
C ALA A 64 19.69 -5.96 15.65
N ILE A 65 18.84 -5.03 16.07
CA ILE A 65 17.50 -5.31 16.60
C ILE A 65 16.68 -6.22 15.68
N TYR A 66 16.64 -5.92 14.39
CA TYR A 66 15.95 -6.67 13.34
C TYR A 66 16.77 -7.85 12.78
N GLY A 67 17.95 -8.11 13.35
CA GLY A 67 18.85 -9.20 12.99
C GLY A 67 19.82 -8.85 11.87
N ARG A 68 20.98 -9.50 11.92
CA ARG A 68 22.02 -9.42 10.89
C ARG A 68 21.66 -10.31 9.69
N THR A 69 21.84 -9.81 8.48
CA THR A 69 21.32 -10.39 7.24
C THR A 69 22.01 -11.68 6.87
N GLU A 70 23.34 -11.74 7.01
CA GLU A 70 24.18 -12.89 6.69
C GLU A 70 23.86 -14.12 7.56
N LYS A 71 23.30 -13.90 8.74
CA LYS A 71 22.88 -14.96 9.69
C LYS A 71 21.43 -15.39 9.50
N MET A 72 20.69 -14.79 8.57
CA MET A 72 19.28 -15.04 8.37
C MET A 72 19.02 -15.80 7.07
N ASN A 73 18.17 -16.82 7.18
CA ASN A 73 17.58 -17.47 6.03
C ASN A 73 16.60 -16.51 5.34
N TYR A 74 16.40 -16.71 4.03
CA TYR A 74 15.31 -16.05 3.32
C TYR A 74 13.96 -16.46 3.90
N TYR A 75 13.06 -15.49 3.99
CA TYR A 75 11.73 -15.67 4.56
C TYR A 75 10.89 -16.67 3.75
N VAL A 76 11.12 -16.72 2.44
CA VAL A 76 10.50 -17.66 1.50
C VAL A 76 11.60 -18.27 0.64
N SER A 77 11.44 -19.53 0.27
CA SER A 77 12.22 -20.19 -0.77
C SER A 77 11.26 -20.85 -1.75
N ILE A 78 11.50 -20.67 -3.06
CA ILE A 78 10.66 -21.23 -4.12
C ILE A 78 11.56 -22.09 -4.99
N ASN A 79 11.20 -23.37 -5.12
CA ASN A 79 12.02 -24.33 -5.85
C ASN A 79 12.13 -23.95 -7.32
N GLY A 80 13.35 -24.00 -7.87
CA GLY A 80 13.60 -23.71 -9.28
C GLY A 80 13.72 -22.23 -9.63
N LEU A 81 13.59 -21.31 -8.66
CA LEU A 81 13.78 -19.88 -8.89
C LEU A 81 15.07 -19.37 -8.27
N ASN A 82 15.79 -18.56 -9.04
CA ASN A 82 17.04 -17.94 -8.61
C ASN A 82 16.75 -16.61 -7.91
N ILE A 83 17.32 -16.43 -6.73
CA ILE A 83 17.33 -15.15 -6.01
C ILE A 83 18.41 -14.27 -6.64
N VAL A 84 18.00 -13.07 -7.07
CA VAL A 84 18.89 -12.10 -7.74
C VAL A 84 19.10 -10.82 -6.94
N ASP A 85 18.31 -10.61 -5.89
CA ASP A 85 18.43 -9.48 -4.99
C ASP A 85 17.71 -9.80 -3.67
N GLU A 86 17.84 -8.92 -2.70
CA GLU A 86 17.20 -9.06 -1.41
C GLU A 86 16.81 -7.72 -0.79
N LEU A 87 15.79 -7.80 0.06
CA LEU A 87 15.30 -6.69 0.86
C LEU A 87 15.29 -7.06 2.34
N ARG A 88 15.35 -6.04 3.18
CA ARG A 88 15.29 -6.17 4.64
C ARG A 88 14.09 -5.44 5.17
N VAL A 89 13.29 -6.14 5.95
CA VAL A 89 12.21 -5.58 6.77
C VAL A 89 12.40 -6.12 8.18
N PRO A 90 11.69 -5.63 9.21
CA PRO A 90 11.86 -6.13 10.56
C PRO A 90 11.80 -7.65 10.61
N TYR A 91 12.86 -8.22 11.18
CA TYR A 91 12.99 -9.65 11.47
C TYR A 91 12.98 -10.57 10.24
N ARG A 92 13.10 -10.05 9.00
CA ARG A 92 13.09 -10.88 7.79
C ARG A 92 14.07 -10.42 6.72
N ARG A 93 14.65 -11.43 6.07
CA ARG A 93 15.36 -11.33 4.79
C ARG A 93 14.40 -11.72 3.67
N ILE A 94 14.06 -10.78 2.80
CA ILE A 94 13.07 -10.97 1.76
C ILE A 94 13.79 -11.25 0.43
N PRO A 95 13.53 -12.39 -0.22
CA PRO A 95 14.14 -12.69 -1.52
C PRO A 95 13.46 -11.93 -2.67
N ILE A 96 14.26 -11.53 -3.66
CA ILE A 96 13.78 -11.12 -4.99
C ILE A 96 14.21 -12.17 -6.00
N PHE A 97 13.24 -12.82 -6.63
CA PHE A 97 13.47 -13.85 -7.64
C PHE A 97 13.52 -13.23 -9.04
N SER A 98 14.39 -13.74 -9.91
CA SER A 98 14.34 -13.41 -11.33
C SER A 98 13.33 -14.31 -12.04
N VAL A 99 12.54 -13.72 -12.93
CA VAL A 99 11.55 -14.44 -13.74
C VAL A 99 11.51 -13.89 -15.16
N ASP A 100 11.24 -14.78 -16.11
CA ASP A 100 11.19 -14.46 -17.53
C ASP A 100 9.76 -14.45 -18.09
N ASP A 101 8.77 -14.85 -17.29
CA ASP A 101 7.38 -14.96 -17.70
C ASP A 101 6.39 -14.89 -16.53
N LEU A 102 5.15 -14.52 -16.84
CA LEU A 102 4.08 -14.38 -15.86
C LEU A 102 3.53 -15.73 -15.37
N SER A 103 3.66 -16.80 -16.15
CA SER A 103 3.15 -18.13 -15.76
C SER A 103 3.92 -18.68 -14.56
N THR A 104 5.24 -18.47 -14.54
CA THR A 104 6.14 -18.80 -13.43
C THR A 104 5.71 -18.10 -12.13
N ILE A 105 5.38 -16.81 -12.20
CA ILE A 105 4.88 -16.06 -11.04
C ILE A 105 3.51 -16.60 -10.60
N SER A 106 2.62 -16.91 -11.54
CA SER A 106 1.29 -17.45 -11.22
C SER A 106 1.38 -18.78 -10.46
N VAL A 107 2.27 -19.68 -10.86
CA VAL A 107 2.52 -20.95 -10.16
C VAL A 107 3.05 -20.70 -8.76
N ALA A 108 4.09 -19.86 -8.65
CA ALA A 108 4.70 -19.51 -7.36
C ALA A 108 3.69 -18.88 -6.39
N VAL A 109 2.88 -17.91 -6.83
CA VAL A 109 1.86 -17.27 -6.00
C VAL A 109 0.78 -18.27 -5.55
N LYS A 110 0.38 -19.22 -6.40
CA LYS A 110 -0.56 -20.28 -6.02
C LYS A 110 0.02 -21.20 -4.94
N GLU A 111 1.29 -21.58 -5.04
CA GLU A 111 1.98 -22.38 -4.03
C GLU A 111 2.10 -21.65 -2.69
N LEU A 112 2.45 -20.35 -2.73
CA LEU A 112 2.48 -19.50 -1.54
C LEU A 112 1.10 -19.36 -0.92
N ALA A 113 0.04 -19.19 -1.73
CA ALA A 113 -1.32 -19.09 -1.23
C ALA A 113 -1.77 -20.38 -0.53
N ALA A 114 -1.42 -21.55 -1.08
CA ALA A 114 -1.74 -22.84 -0.50
C ALA A 114 -1.13 -23.07 0.89
N THR A 115 0.04 -22.47 1.16
CA THR A 115 0.73 -22.55 2.46
C THR A 115 0.35 -21.43 3.43
N ASN A 116 -0.35 -20.38 2.98
CA ASN A 116 -0.71 -19.20 3.78
C ASN A 116 -2.23 -19.01 3.89
N LYS A 117 -2.99 -20.09 4.15
CA LYS A 117 -4.47 -20.13 4.17
C LYS A 117 -5.17 -19.18 5.16
N ASN A 118 -4.44 -18.58 6.10
CA ASN A 118 -4.98 -17.65 7.09
C ASN A 118 -4.72 -16.18 6.73
N HIS A 119 -4.27 -15.91 5.50
CA HIS A 119 -3.92 -14.57 5.02
C HIS A 119 -4.43 -14.39 3.60
N THR A 120 -4.69 -13.15 3.22
CA THR A 120 -4.89 -12.79 1.81
C THR A 120 -3.54 -12.52 1.19
N LEU A 121 -3.19 -13.26 0.12
CA LEU A 121 -2.02 -12.90 -0.68
C LEU A 121 -2.41 -11.84 -1.70
N LEU A 122 -1.70 -10.73 -1.68
CA LEU A 122 -1.94 -9.60 -2.57
C LEU A 122 -0.64 -9.18 -3.24
N LEU A 123 -0.79 -8.55 -4.40
CA LEU A 123 0.29 -8.18 -5.29
C LEU A 123 0.38 -6.66 -5.42
N ARG A 124 1.60 -6.17 -5.65
CA ARG A 124 1.84 -4.78 -6.07
C ARG A 124 2.97 -4.73 -7.09
N GLY A 125 2.70 -4.09 -8.22
CA GLY A 125 3.75 -3.72 -9.18
C GLY A 125 4.46 -2.43 -8.79
N GLN A 126 5.77 -2.39 -8.96
CA GLN A 126 6.53 -1.14 -8.96
C GLN A 126 7.57 -1.15 -10.07
N GLY A 127 7.63 -0.07 -10.86
CA GLY A 127 8.65 0.09 -11.90
C GLY A 127 10.09 0.16 -11.39
N LYS A 128 10.25 0.43 -10.10
CA LYS A 128 11.51 0.29 -9.37
C LYS A 128 11.26 0.04 -7.90
N THR A 129 12.23 -0.54 -7.22
CA THR A 129 12.18 -0.67 -5.76
C THR A 129 12.52 0.67 -5.12
N TYR A 130 11.57 1.25 -4.38
CA TYR A 130 11.80 2.45 -3.58
C TYR A 130 12.35 2.04 -2.22
N MET A 131 13.38 2.74 -1.73
CA MET A 131 14.00 2.46 -0.42
C MET A 131 13.62 3.51 0.61
N LEU A 132 13.49 3.10 1.87
CA LEU A 132 13.40 4.02 3.00
C LEU A 132 14.72 4.78 3.17
N LYS A 133 14.60 6.06 3.53
CA LYS A 133 15.75 6.94 3.76
C LYS A 133 16.12 6.95 5.25
N ARG A 134 16.73 5.86 5.72
CA ARG A 134 17.34 5.81 7.06
C ARG A 134 18.77 6.33 7.03
N SER A 135 19.19 6.97 8.11
CA SER A 135 20.59 7.28 8.34
C SER A 135 21.41 6.00 8.58
N ALA A 136 22.72 6.06 8.31
CA ALA A 136 23.63 4.94 8.57
C ALA A 136 23.61 4.51 10.06
N VAL A 137 23.44 5.47 10.98
CA VAL A 137 23.32 5.18 12.42
C VAL A 137 22.04 4.39 12.72
N GLU A 138 20.91 4.75 12.13
CA GLU A 138 19.66 3.98 12.30
C GLU A 138 19.77 2.58 11.70
N LYS A 139 20.45 2.42 10.56
CA LYS A 139 20.67 1.11 9.94
C LYS A 139 21.61 0.23 10.75
N GLU A 140 22.71 0.79 11.24
CA GLU A 140 23.62 0.08 12.16
C GLU A 140 22.89 -0.35 13.43
N LEU A 141 22.07 0.55 14.01
CA LEU A 141 21.28 0.23 15.20
C LEU A 141 20.26 -0.90 14.94
N LEU A 142 19.52 -0.82 13.84
CA LEU A 142 18.42 -1.75 13.59
C LEU A 142 18.88 -3.06 12.95
N TYR A 143 19.87 -3.03 12.08
CA TYR A 143 20.29 -4.16 11.26
C TYR A 143 21.76 -4.56 11.48
N GLY A 144 22.58 -3.70 12.10
CA GLY A 144 24.01 -3.94 12.32
C GLY A 144 24.86 -3.86 11.05
N GLU A 145 24.27 -3.35 9.97
CA GLU A 145 24.89 -3.19 8.65
C GLU A 145 24.04 -2.28 7.76
N GLU A 146 24.59 -1.89 6.62
CA GLU A 146 23.83 -1.24 5.56
C GLU A 146 22.90 -2.24 4.86
N VAL A 147 21.61 -1.90 4.77
CA VAL A 147 20.59 -2.77 4.15
C VAL A 147 19.72 -2.02 3.15
N ASN A 148 19.12 -2.79 2.24
CA ASN A 148 18.06 -2.36 1.32
C ASN A 148 16.69 -2.54 1.99
N GLU A 149 16.19 -1.49 2.62
CA GLU A 149 14.88 -1.49 3.27
C GLU A 149 13.81 -0.85 2.37
N PRO A 150 12.75 -1.57 1.98
CA PRO A 150 11.80 -1.07 1.01
C PRO A 150 10.82 -0.06 1.62
N SER A 151 10.51 0.97 0.83
CA SER A 151 9.52 1.98 1.14
C SER A 151 8.19 1.64 0.46
N PHE A 152 7.23 1.22 1.27
CA PHE A 152 5.81 1.13 0.93
C PHE A 152 5.02 2.25 1.62
N LEU A 153 5.60 3.45 1.71
CA LEU A 153 4.90 4.58 2.30
C LEU A 153 3.67 4.97 1.45
N PRO A 154 2.49 5.14 2.08
CA PRO A 154 1.29 5.59 1.40
C PRO A 154 1.44 7.00 0.81
N SER A 155 0.55 7.35 -0.12
CA SER A 155 0.67 8.58 -0.90
C SER A 155 0.53 9.86 -0.06
N PHE A 156 -0.21 9.83 1.06
CA PHE A 156 -0.36 11.01 1.90
C PHE A 156 0.93 11.43 2.59
N LEU A 157 1.70 10.48 3.15
CA LEU A 157 3.00 10.76 3.79
C LEU A 157 4.00 11.30 2.76
N ARG A 158 4.04 10.68 1.58
CA ARG A 158 4.92 11.13 0.49
C ARG A 158 4.60 12.53 -0.02
N ALA A 159 3.34 12.95 0.08
CA ALA A 159 2.87 14.25 -0.36
C ALA A 159 2.57 15.22 0.79
N ASN A 160 2.95 14.87 2.02
CA ASN A 160 2.81 15.66 3.24
C ASN A 160 1.39 16.24 3.47
N PHE A 161 0.39 15.36 3.47
CA PHE A 161 -0.99 15.71 3.82
C PHE A 161 -1.33 15.36 5.27
N ASP A 162 -2.22 16.14 5.88
CA ASP A 162 -2.81 15.82 7.17
C ASP A 162 -3.82 14.65 7.04
N GLU A 163 -3.60 13.58 7.80
CA GLU A 163 -4.41 12.35 7.74
C GLU A 163 -5.90 12.60 7.99
N LEU A 164 -6.24 13.34 9.06
CA LEU A 164 -7.62 13.60 9.47
C LEU A 164 -8.38 14.40 8.42
N THR A 165 -7.70 15.38 7.83
CA THR A 165 -8.23 16.19 6.75
C THR A 165 -8.53 15.32 5.53
N LEU A 166 -7.62 14.41 5.15
CA LEU A 166 -7.85 13.51 4.03
C LEU A 166 -9.04 12.56 4.25
N GLN A 167 -9.10 11.89 5.39
CA GLN A 167 -10.22 10.99 5.70
C GLN A 167 -11.56 11.72 5.60
N SER A 168 -11.63 12.94 6.16
CA SER A 168 -12.82 13.79 6.11
C SER A 168 -13.21 14.16 4.68
N ILE A 169 -12.24 14.55 3.85
CA ILE A 169 -12.54 14.91 2.46
C ILE A 169 -13.00 13.67 1.68
N TRP A 170 -12.40 12.48 1.90
CA TRP A 170 -12.72 11.29 1.10
C TRP A 170 -14.10 10.76 1.44
N HIS A 171 -14.45 10.74 2.73
CA HIS A 171 -15.78 10.39 3.18
C HIS A 171 -16.80 11.37 2.60
N ASN A 172 -16.52 12.67 2.63
CA ASN A 172 -17.41 13.64 2.01
C ASN A 172 -17.57 13.41 0.49
N GLN A 173 -16.49 13.15 -0.24
CA GLN A 173 -16.54 12.89 -1.67
C GLN A 173 -17.27 11.60 -2.01
N ALA A 174 -17.03 10.53 -1.25
CA ALA A 174 -17.75 9.28 -1.41
C ALA A 174 -19.25 9.44 -1.13
N ALA A 175 -19.63 10.22 -0.11
CA ALA A 175 -21.03 10.51 0.19
C ALA A 175 -21.72 11.25 -0.95
N LEU A 176 -21.06 12.28 -1.49
CA LEU A 176 -21.55 13.07 -2.62
C LEU A 176 -21.66 12.21 -3.88
N LEU A 177 -20.63 11.45 -4.23
CA LEU A 177 -20.63 10.55 -5.39
C LEU A 177 -21.80 9.55 -5.33
N LEU A 178 -22.01 8.90 -4.18
CA LEU A 178 -23.14 7.96 -3.99
C LEU A 178 -24.50 8.67 -4.13
N ASN A 179 -24.59 9.94 -3.74
CA ASN A 179 -25.83 10.70 -3.92
C ASN A 179 -26.05 11.07 -5.39
N ASP A 180 -25.04 11.63 -6.05
CA ASP A 180 -25.10 12.07 -7.44
C ASP A 180 -25.42 10.88 -8.38
N ILE A 181 -24.73 9.75 -8.23
CA ILE A 181 -25.04 8.53 -8.97
C ILE A 181 -26.47 8.04 -8.69
N GLY A 182 -26.91 8.12 -7.43
CA GLY A 182 -28.27 7.76 -7.06
C GLY A 182 -29.32 8.64 -7.72
N PHE A 183 -29.06 9.94 -7.83
CA PHE A 183 -29.93 10.89 -8.51
C PHE A 183 -29.99 10.60 -10.02
N ASP A 184 -28.85 10.41 -10.67
CA ASP A 184 -28.79 10.08 -12.10
C ASP A 184 -29.56 8.78 -12.41
N TYR A 185 -29.38 7.76 -11.55
CA TYR A 185 -30.01 6.46 -11.72
C TYR A 185 -31.53 6.47 -11.50
N GLN A 186 -32.10 7.44 -10.78
CA GLN A 186 -33.57 7.54 -10.61
C GLN A 186 -34.30 7.60 -11.96
N SER A 187 -33.67 8.18 -12.98
CA SER A 187 -34.26 8.32 -14.31
C SER A 187 -34.00 7.14 -15.24
N ILE A 188 -33.10 6.23 -14.87
CA ILE A 188 -32.55 5.17 -15.75
C ILE A 188 -32.94 3.78 -15.25
N LEU A 189 -32.88 3.54 -13.94
CA LEU A 189 -33.08 2.22 -13.35
C LEU A 189 -34.56 1.98 -12.96
N PRO A 190 -35.04 0.73 -13.04
CA PRO A 190 -36.34 0.35 -12.47
C PRO A 190 -36.40 0.62 -10.95
N GLU A 191 -37.61 0.89 -10.44
CA GLU A 191 -37.83 1.22 -9.02
C GLU A 191 -37.26 0.15 -8.06
N SER A 192 -37.35 -1.14 -8.43
CA SER A 192 -36.79 -2.23 -7.63
C SER A 192 -35.26 -2.14 -7.51
N GLN A 193 -34.56 -1.87 -8.61
CA GLN A 193 -33.11 -1.72 -8.62
C GLN A 193 -32.67 -0.45 -7.89
N MET A 194 -33.46 0.64 -7.99
CA MET A 194 -33.22 1.85 -7.21
C MET A 194 -33.37 1.62 -5.71
N ARG A 195 -34.36 0.81 -5.30
CA ARG A 195 -34.52 0.42 -3.90
C ARG A 195 -33.32 -0.37 -3.41
N ASP A 196 -32.85 -1.33 -4.21
CA ASP A 196 -31.65 -2.12 -3.90
C ASP A 196 -30.41 -1.24 -3.80
N TYR A 197 -30.23 -0.28 -4.72
CA TYR A 197 -29.16 0.71 -4.65
C TYR A 197 -29.14 1.46 -3.32
N TRP A 198 -30.28 2.04 -2.92
CA TRP A 198 -30.35 2.82 -1.68
C TRP A 198 -30.22 1.96 -0.43
N ASN A 199 -30.67 0.70 -0.48
CA ASN A 199 -30.42 -0.28 0.59
C ASN A 199 -28.93 -0.56 0.74
N ASP A 200 -28.23 -0.83 -0.36
CA ASP A 200 -26.78 -1.05 -0.38
C ASP A 200 -26.02 0.18 0.12
N VAL A 201 -26.36 1.39 -0.36
CA VAL A 201 -25.75 2.64 0.09
C VAL A 201 -25.95 2.87 1.59
N THR A 202 -27.17 2.60 2.09
CA THR A 202 -27.48 2.74 3.52
C THR A 202 -26.72 1.73 4.36
N ALA A 203 -26.62 0.48 3.89
CA ALA A 203 -25.86 -0.57 4.56
C ALA A 203 -24.38 -0.22 4.60
N LEU A 204 -23.80 0.19 3.45
CA LEU A 204 -22.40 0.57 3.33
C LEU A 204 -22.04 1.66 4.35
N ARG A 205 -22.80 2.75 4.39
CA ARG A 205 -22.59 3.90 5.32
C ARG A 205 -22.67 3.54 6.81
N ARG A 206 -23.19 2.36 7.16
CA ARG A 206 -23.33 1.88 8.55
C ARG A 206 -22.23 0.91 8.96
N THR A 207 -21.27 0.64 8.08
CA THR A 207 -20.20 -0.33 8.32
C THR A 207 -18.83 0.29 8.06
N SER A 208 -17.77 -0.35 8.55
CA SER A 208 -16.38 0.00 8.20
C SER A 208 -16.06 -0.16 6.71
N GLY A 209 -16.94 -0.82 5.94
CA GLY A 209 -16.82 -0.90 4.49
C GLY A 209 -16.89 0.47 3.80
N TYR A 210 -17.47 1.48 4.45
CA TYR A 210 -17.53 2.83 3.89
C TYR A 210 -16.16 3.49 3.78
N ASP A 211 -15.34 3.37 4.82
CA ASP A 211 -13.95 3.86 4.83
C ASP A 211 -13.18 3.19 3.69
N GLY A 212 -13.40 1.88 3.53
CA GLY A 212 -12.77 1.14 2.46
C GLY A 212 -13.23 1.58 1.06
N PHE A 213 -14.53 1.79 0.87
CA PHE A 213 -15.05 2.33 -0.37
C PHE A 213 -14.45 3.71 -0.69
N ALA A 214 -14.42 4.62 0.28
CA ALA A 214 -13.90 5.98 0.11
C ALA A 214 -12.39 6.01 -0.20
N LEU A 215 -11.59 5.26 0.55
CA LEU A 215 -10.16 5.07 0.29
C LEU A 215 -9.93 4.48 -1.10
N GLY A 216 -10.81 3.56 -1.50
CA GLY A 216 -10.63 2.85 -2.73
C GLY A 216 -10.78 3.70 -3.98
N LEU A 217 -11.76 4.60 -3.93
CA LEU A 217 -11.93 5.66 -4.91
C LEU A 217 -10.71 6.60 -4.90
N ALA A 218 -10.29 7.06 -3.72
CA ALA A 218 -9.21 8.03 -3.62
C ALA A 218 -7.94 7.58 -4.35
N GLN A 219 -7.45 6.37 -4.08
CA GLN A 219 -6.20 5.89 -4.65
C GLN A 219 -6.24 5.72 -6.18
N HIS A 220 -7.31 5.14 -6.71
CA HIS A 220 -7.40 4.79 -8.13
C HIS A 220 -7.60 6.00 -9.04
N TYR A 221 -8.08 7.11 -8.47
CA TYR A 221 -8.21 8.39 -9.17
C TYR A 221 -7.10 9.39 -8.82
N GLY A 222 -6.04 8.95 -8.12
CA GLY A 222 -4.83 9.75 -7.87
C GLY A 222 -4.88 10.66 -6.65
N LEU A 223 -5.98 10.61 -5.87
CA LEU A 223 -6.07 11.32 -4.61
C LEU A 223 -5.10 10.70 -3.58
N PRO A 224 -4.49 11.53 -2.71
CA PRO A 224 -3.62 11.02 -1.65
C PRO A 224 -4.45 10.19 -0.66
N SER A 225 -3.88 9.17 -0.03
CA SER A 225 -4.61 8.32 0.92
C SER A 225 -3.67 7.70 1.93
N VAL A 226 -4.22 7.26 3.07
CA VAL A 226 -3.50 6.53 4.13
C VAL A 226 -3.25 5.06 3.84
N GLY A 227 -3.91 4.51 2.82
CA GLY A 227 -3.73 3.12 2.44
C GLY A 227 -2.71 2.93 1.32
N LEU A 228 -2.55 1.67 0.94
CA LEU A 228 -1.83 1.26 -0.28
C LEU A 228 -2.74 0.47 -1.20
N ASP A 229 -2.60 0.75 -2.50
CA ASP A 229 -3.24 0.02 -3.59
C ASP A 229 -2.57 -1.34 -3.77
N LEU A 230 -3.39 -2.38 -3.76
CA LEU A 230 -3.01 -3.77 -3.98
C LEU A 230 -3.98 -4.41 -4.95
N THR A 231 -3.61 -5.57 -5.48
CA THR A 231 -4.46 -6.34 -6.39
C THR A 231 -4.25 -7.83 -6.17
N ASP A 232 -5.27 -8.64 -6.40
CA ASP A 232 -5.16 -10.10 -6.49
C ASP A 232 -4.88 -10.58 -7.93
N GLU A 233 -4.84 -9.66 -8.90
CA GLU A 233 -4.60 -9.97 -10.31
C GLU A 233 -3.15 -9.72 -10.72
N LEU A 234 -2.47 -10.78 -11.17
CA LEU A 234 -1.08 -10.70 -11.60
C LEU A 234 -0.88 -9.77 -12.79
N ASN A 235 -1.79 -9.75 -13.76
CA ASN A 235 -1.66 -8.89 -14.94
C ASN A 235 -1.70 -7.40 -14.55
N VAL A 236 -2.55 -7.03 -13.57
CA VAL A 236 -2.62 -5.66 -13.05
C VAL A 236 -1.29 -5.30 -12.37
N ALA A 237 -0.80 -6.15 -11.47
CA ALA A 237 0.47 -5.92 -10.79
C ALA A 237 1.66 -5.85 -11.78
N ALA A 238 1.72 -6.75 -12.76
CA ALA A 238 2.75 -6.74 -13.79
C ALA A 238 2.69 -5.48 -14.65
N TRP A 239 1.49 -4.99 -15.01
CA TRP A 239 1.36 -3.73 -15.74
C TRP A 239 1.95 -2.55 -14.94
N PHE A 240 1.63 -2.42 -13.65
CA PHE A 240 2.20 -1.36 -12.80
C PHE A 240 3.71 -1.51 -12.53
N ALA A 241 4.25 -2.72 -12.66
CA ALA A 241 5.69 -2.95 -12.63
C ALA A 241 6.35 -2.55 -13.96
N LEU A 242 5.74 -2.84 -15.10
CA LEU A 242 6.37 -2.68 -16.41
C LEU A 242 6.12 -1.32 -17.05
N TYR A 243 5.04 -0.63 -16.70
CA TYR A 243 4.68 0.65 -17.30
C TYR A 243 4.96 1.82 -16.36
N SER A 244 5.45 2.91 -16.95
CA SER A 244 5.56 4.22 -16.31
C SER A 244 4.39 5.10 -16.74
N ILE A 245 3.87 5.90 -15.81
CA ILE A 245 2.84 6.91 -16.08
C ILE A 245 3.48 8.28 -15.93
N THR A 246 3.34 9.12 -16.96
CA THR A 246 3.71 10.54 -16.93
C THR A 246 2.43 11.36 -16.99
N ILE A 247 2.31 12.36 -16.11
CA ILE A 247 1.13 13.22 -15.99
C ILE A 247 1.58 14.65 -16.27
N ASP A 248 0.91 15.34 -17.18
CA ASP A 248 1.17 16.76 -17.49
C ASP A 248 0.50 17.71 -16.47
N ASP A 249 0.76 19.01 -16.60
CA ASP A 249 0.21 20.05 -15.72
C ASP A 249 -1.33 20.15 -15.78
N TYR A 250 -1.95 19.60 -16.83
CA TYR A 250 -3.40 19.56 -17.00
C TYR A 250 -4.02 18.27 -16.45
N GLY A 251 -3.21 17.36 -15.92
CA GLY A 251 -3.65 16.06 -15.42
C GLY A 251 -3.92 15.03 -16.52
N ARG A 252 -3.40 15.23 -17.75
CA ARG A 252 -3.43 14.21 -18.80
C ARG A 252 -2.28 13.24 -18.58
N ALA A 253 -2.61 11.96 -18.57
CA ALA A 253 -1.69 10.87 -18.31
C ALA A 253 -1.39 10.11 -19.59
N THR A 254 -0.10 9.85 -19.81
CA THR A 254 0.39 8.94 -20.84
C THR A 254 1.17 7.82 -20.19
N CYS A 255 1.14 6.62 -20.77
CA CYS A 255 1.94 5.50 -20.31
C CYS A 255 2.91 5.02 -21.38
N ALA A 256 4.08 4.58 -20.94
CA ALA A 256 5.06 3.89 -21.76
C ALA A 256 5.69 2.74 -20.97
N VAL A 257 6.13 1.70 -21.68
CA VAL A 257 6.93 0.63 -21.07
C VAL A 257 8.20 1.26 -20.48
N GLY A 258 8.51 0.90 -19.24
CA GLY A 258 9.67 1.40 -18.50
C GLY A 258 10.99 0.81 -18.99
N SER A 259 12.10 1.34 -18.48
CA SER A 259 13.44 0.84 -18.78
C SER A 259 13.80 -0.39 -17.95
N GLU A 260 14.61 -1.28 -18.51
CA GLU A 260 15.08 -2.49 -17.81
C GLU A 260 15.95 -2.16 -16.59
N ASP A 261 16.74 -1.09 -16.69
CA ASP A 261 17.57 -0.57 -15.60
C ASP A 261 16.77 -0.16 -14.35
N ALA A 262 15.46 0.01 -14.47
CA ALA A 262 14.61 0.40 -13.35
C ALA A 262 14.33 -0.76 -12.38
N THR A 263 14.66 -2.01 -12.74
CA THR A 263 14.40 -3.23 -11.95
C THR A 263 12.91 -3.42 -11.62
N PRO A 264 12.02 -3.50 -12.62
CA PRO A 264 10.59 -3.63 -12.41
C PRO A 264 10.28 -4.89 -11.61
N THR A 265 9.50 -4.75 -10.53
CA THR A 265 9.29 -5.83 -9.55
C THR A 265 7.83 -5.95 -9.17
N VAL A 266 7.32 -7.19 -9.17
CA VAL A 266 6.02 -7.53 -8.56
C VAL A 266 6.26 -8.05 -7.16
N PHE A 267 5.78 -7.33 -6.16
CA PHE A 267 5.87 -7.72 -4.75
C PHE A 267 4.66 -8.54 -4.32
N VAL A 268 4.89 -9.56 -3.50
CA VAL A 268 3.85 -10.39 -2.88
C VAL A 268 3.78 -10.09 -1.39
N PHE A 269 2.56 -9.84 -0.92
CA PHE A 269 2.30 -9.54 0.48
C PHE A 269 1.36 -10.57 1.10
N ARG A 270 1.72 -11.03 2.29
CA ARG A 270 0.92 -11.87 3.17
C ARG A 270 0.12 -10.99 4.13
N CYS A 271 -1.07 -10.58 3.71
CA CYS A 271 -1.87 -9.62 4.46
C CYS A 271 -2.81 -10.33 5.45
N PRO A 272 -2.82 -9.95 6.73
CA PRO A 272 -3.89 -10.35 7.65
C PRO A 272 -5.27 -9.91 7.14
N TYR A 273 -6.29 -10.75 7.31
CA TYR A 273 -7.63 -10.52 6.74
C TYR A 273 -8.30 -9.21 7.17
N ASP A 274 -8.03 -8.76 8.40
CA ASP A 274 -8.58 -7.56 9.01
C ASP A 274 -7.83 -6.28 8.64
N THR A 275 -6.72 -6.39 7.90
CA THR A 275 -5.89 -5.24 7.49
C THR A 275 -6.11 -4.83 6.05
N VAL A 276 -6.85 -5.64 5.29
CA VAL A 276 -7.11 -5.42 3.87
C VAL A 276 -8.58 -5.62 3.51
N PHE A 277 -9.08 -4.88 2.52
CA PHE A 277 -10.45 -4.99 2.05
C PHE A 277 -10.52 -5.00 0.52
N ASN A 278 -11.47 -5.77 -0.01
CA ASN A 278 -11.74 -5.89 -1.43
C ASN A 278 -12.80 -4.85 -1.84
N TYR A 279 -12.47 -3.99 -2.81
CA TYR A 279 -13.39 -2.97 -3.32
C TYR A 279 -14.73 -3.56 -3.77
N ARG A 280 -14.69 -4.67 -4.50
CA ARG A 280 -15.88 -5.32 -5.07
C ARG A 280 -16.83 -5.83 -3.99
N ALA A 281 -16.30 -6.15 -2.80
CA ALA A 281 -17.10 -6.62 -1.68
C ALA A 281 -17.83 -5.48 -0.94
N VAL A 282 -17.33 -4.24 -1.04
CA VAL A 282 -17.88 -3.09 -0.29
C VAL A 282 -18.68 -2.12 -1.17
N ARG A 283 -18.42 -2.03 -2.48
CA ARG A 283 -19.20 -1.15 -3.36
C ARG A 283 -20.67 -1.57 -3.45
N PRO A 284 -21.62 -0.63 -3.66
CA PRO A 284 -23.00 -1.00 -3.99
C PRO A 284 -23.05 -1.88 -5.24
N LYS A 285 -23.98 -2.84 -5.30
CA LYS A 285 -24.08 -3.76 -6.44
C LYS A 285 -24.45 -3.00 -7.71
N GLN A 286 -25.41 -2.08 -7.60
CA GLN A 286 -25.84 -1.17 -8.65
C GLN A 286 -24.97 0.10 -8.63
N PHE A 287 -23.71 -0.02 -8.99
CA PHE A 287 -22.77 1.10 -9.04
C PHE A 287 -21.95 1.04 -10.33
N PRO A 288 -21.62 2.19 -10.96
CA PRO A 288 -20.85 2.16 -12.20
C PRO A 288 -19.49 1.51 -11.99
N ASN A 289 -19.06 0.74 -12.98
CA ASN A 289 -17.71 0.18 -12.99
C ASN A 289 -16.70 1.29 -13.30
N GLY A 290 -15.68 1.42 -12.48
CA GLY A 290 -14.58 2.38 -12.68
C GLY A 290 -13.20 1.73 -12.61
N ARG A 291 -12.17 2.56 -12.47
CA ARG A 291 -10.77 2.09 -12.30
C ARG A 291 -10.59 1.04 -11.20
N PRO A 292 -11.16 1.18 -9.97
CA PRO A 292 -11.02 0.15 -8.94
C PRO A 292 -11.51 -1.24 -9.37
N ASP A 293 -12.57 -1.30 -10.18
CA ASP A 293 -13.12 -2.58 -10.65
C ASP A 293 -12.23 -3.24 -11.69
N ARG A 294 -11.65 -2.43 -12.59
CA ARG A 294 -10.79 -2.90 -13.68
C ARG A 294 -9.40 -3.27 -13.19
N GLN A 295 -8.96 -2.68 -12.08
CA GLN A 295 -7.67 -2.96 -11.43
C GLN A 295 -7.79 -4.03 -10.33
N CYS A 296 -8.97 -4.63 -10.16
CA CYS A 296 -9.25 -5.63 -9.10
C CYS A 296 -8.76 -5.15 -7.73
N ALA A 297 -9.23 -3.96 -7.36
CA ALA A 297 -8.67 -3.21 -6.27
C ALA A 297 -8.85 -3.88 -4.90
N TRP A 298 -7.73 -4.06 -4.23
CA TRP A 298 -7.63 -4.29 -2.81
C TRP A 298 -6.90 -3.13 -2.16
N PHE A 299 -7.18 -2.95 -0.88
CA PHE A 299 -6.65 -1.82 -0.14
C PHE A 299 -6.18 -2.26 1.22
N ALA A 300 -5.00 -1.80 1.61
CA ALA A 300 -4.44 -2.04 2.92
C ALA A 300 -4.48 -0.76 3.76
N HIS A 301 -4.99 -0.83 4.99
CA HIS A 301 -5.03 0.29 5.94
C HIS A 301 -3.81 0.24 6.88
N VAL A 302 -2.62 0.53 6.35
CA VAL A 302 -1.33 0.07 6.89
C VAL A 302 -0.22 1.14 6.85
N GLY A 303 -0.57 2.42 6.98
CA GLY A 303 0.44 3.48 6.96
C GLY A 303 0.01 4.73 7.71
N TRP A 304 -0.52 4.58 8.91
CA TRP A 304 -0.99 5.68 9.77
C TRP A 304 -0.29 5.62 11.14
N GLY A 305 -0.36 6.71 11.91
CA GLY A 305 0.26 6.78 13.23
C GLY A 305 1.78 6.50 13.20
N ALA A 306 2.27 5.71 14.15
CA ALA A 306 3.69 5.43 14.32
C ALA A 306 4.20 4.20 13.53
N ALA A 307 3.41 3.65 12.59
CA ALA A 307 3.85 2.56 11.71
C ALA A 307 3.60 2.91 10.24
N GLU A 308 4.28 3.95 9.79
CA GLU A 308 4.15 4.56 8.47
C GLU A 308 4.41 3.60 7.29
N ASN A 309 5.28 2.61 7.50
CA ASN A 309 5.68 1.60 6.52
C ASN A 309 5.20 0.18 6.92
N GLN A 310 4.09 0.07 7.67
CA GLN A 310 3.60 -1.22 8.18
C GLN A 310 3.38 -2.27 7.07
N MET A 311 3.05 -1.86 5.84
CA MET A 311 2.95 -2.78 4.70
C MET A 311 4.24 -3.56 4.43
N GLY A 312 5.41 -2.97 4.68
CA GLY A 312 6.69 -3.69 4.57
C GLY A 312 6.73 -4.92 5.48
N SER A 313 6.03 -4.88 6.61
CA SER A 313 5.89 -6.03 7.50
C SER A 313 5.01 -7.16 6.94
N TYR A 314 4.31 -6.96 5.84
CA TYR A 314 3.55 -8.03 5.16
C TYR A 314 4.29 -8.59 3.95
N LEU A 315 5.44 -8.02 3.58
CA LEU A 315 6.20 -8.45 2.42
C LEU A 315 6.69 -9.91 2.57
N MET A 316 6.49 -10.71 1.52
CA MET A 316 6.94 -12.10 1.43
C MET A 316 8.17 -12.24 0.54
N CYS A 317 8.07 -11.73 -0.68
CA CYS A 317 9.06 -11.82 -1.73
C CYS A 317 8.77 -10.79 -2.83
N GLY A 318 9.69 -10.65 -3.78
CA GLY A 318 9.45 -9.96 -5.05
C GLY A 318 9.86 -10.81 -6.24
N PHE A 319 9.29 -10.51 -7.40
CA PHE A 319 9.63 -11.09 -8.69
C PHE A 319 10.10 -9.98 -9.62
N ARG A 320 11.40 -9.97 -9.94
CA ARG A 320 11.99 -9.03 -10.88
C ARG A 320 11.64 -9.46 -12.30
N LEU A 321 10.94 -8.59 -13.01
CA LEU A 321 10.51 -8.81 -14.37
C LEU A 321 11.58 -8.34 -15.35
N LYS A 322 11.70 -9.01 -16.48
CA LYS A 322 12.33 -8.43 -17.67
C LYS A 322 11.32 -7.58 -18.42
N VAL A 323 11.79 -6.54 -19.12
CA VAL A 323 10.88 -5.61 -19.82
C VAL A 323 10.05 -6.30 -20.89
N ASN A 324 10.62 -7.26 -21.61
CA ASN A 324 9.92 -8.05 -22.63
C ASN A 324 8.74 -8.88 -22.09
N VAL A 325 8.61 -9.05 -20.77
CA VAL A 325 7.40 -9.64 -20.16
C VAL A 325 6.16 -8.78 -20.47
N SER A 326 6.32 -7.51 -20.86
CA SER A 326 5.21 -6.64 -21.32
C SER A 326 4.43 -7.24 -22.47
N ASP A 327 5.07 -8.05 -23.32
CA ASP A 327 4.46 -8.66 -24.50
C ASP A 327 3.48 -9.78 -24.13
N GLN A 328 3.51 -10.26 -22.88
CA GLN A 328 2.59 -11.26 -22.35
C GLN A 328 1.31 -10.65 -21.78
N LEU A 329 1.28 -9.33 -21.58
CA LEU A 329 0.09 -8.63 -21.10
C LEU A 329 -0.97 -8.57 -22.21
N PRO A 330 -2.28 -8.52 -21.86
CA PRO A 330 -3.34 -8.36 -22.84
C PRO A 330 -3.11 -7.15 -23.76
N SER A 331 -3.53 -7.25 -25.02
CA SER A 331 -3.46 -6.11 -25.93
C SER A 331 -4.34 -4.95 -25.44
N ASN A 332 -3.85 -3.71 -25.58
CA ASN A 332 -4.52 -2.50 -25.11
C ASN A 332 -4.87 -2.49 -23.62
N TYR A 333 -4.12 -3.22 -22.78
CA TYR A 333 -4.44 -3.35 -21.35
C TYR A 333 -4.45 -2.01 -20.61
N SER A 334 -3.62 -1.04 -20.99
CA SER A 334 -3.65 0.31 -20.41
C SER A 334 -5.02 0.98 -20.56
N ARG A 335 -5.65 0.87 -21.73
CA ARG A 335 -7.00 1.42 -22.00
C ARG A 335 -8.10 0.66 -21.26
N TYR A 336 -7.87 -0.63 -21.00
CA TYR A 336 -8.72 -1.38 -20.08
C TYR A 336 -8.59 -0.83 -18.66
N LEU A 337 -7.39 -0.79 -18.08
CA LEU A 337 -7.16 -0.35 -16.68
C LEU A 337 -7.55 1.12 -16.42
N PHE A 338 -7.40 1.97 -17.44
CA PHE A 338 -7.70 3.40 -17.41
C PHE A 338 -8.71 3.74 -18.52
N PRO A 339 -10.02 3.58 -18.25
CA PRO A 339 -11.05 4.05 -19.18
C PRO A 339 -10.91 5.53 -19.49
N LYS A 340 -11.42 5.90 -20.66
CA LYS A 340 -11.63 7.30 -21.04
C LYS A 340 -12.61 7.95 -20.09
N THR A 341 -12.52 9.27 -19.96
CA THR A 341 -13.45 10.06 -19.15
C THR A 341 -14.91 9.79 -19.47
N GLU A 342 -15.28 9.68 -20.74
CA GLU A 342 -16.65 9.38 -21.18
C GLU A 342 -17.20 8.02 -20.71
N ASP A 343 -16.31 7.05 -20.49
CA ASP A 343 -16.64 5.68 -20.07
C ASP A 343 -16.55 5.47 -18.53
N ASP A 344 -16.18 6.51 -17.78
CA ASP A 344 -15.93 6.44 -16.34
C ASP A 344 -16.64 7.58 -15.60
N LEU A 345 -17.88 7.32 -15.18
CA LEU A 345 -18.72 8.29 -14.44
C LEU A 345 -18.07 8.76 -13.14
N ILE A 346 -17.25 7.91 -12.51
CA ILE A 346 -16.57 8.25 -11.26
C ILE A 346 -15.44 9.25 -11.54
N LEU A 347 -14.67 9.03 -12.61
CA LEU A 347 -13.67 9.99 -13.07
C LEU A 347 -14.30 11.33 -13.44
N GLN A 348 -15.43 11.32 -14.16
CA GLN A 348 -16.16 12.55 -14.50
C GLN A 348 -16.57 13.34 -13.26
N PHE A 349 -17.07 12.67 -12.23
CA PHE A 349 -17.37 13.28 -10.95
C PHE A 349 -16.13 13.97 -10.36
N PHE A 350 -14.99 13.26 -10.27
CA PHE A 350 -13.77 13.83 -9.70
C PHE A 350 -13.19 14.98 -10.53
N LEU A 351 -13.25 14.91 -11.87
CA LEU A 351 -12.83 16.01 -12.74
C LEU A 351 -13.72 17.25 -12.60
N THR A 352 -15.04 17.06 -12.47
CA THR A 352 -15.99 18.14 -12.19
C THR A 352 -15.65 18.83 -10.87
N MET A 353 -15.26 18.04 -9.87
CA MET A 353 -14.90 18.53 -8.54
C MET A 353 -13.57 19.28 -8.55
N LYS A 354 -12.57 18.79 -9.29
CA LYS A 354 -11.29 19.48 -9.55
C LYS A 354 -11.48 20.88 -10.13
N GLY A 355 -12.52 21.09 -10.95
CA GLY A 355 -12.84 22.38 -11.58
C GLY A 355 -13.60 23.40 -10.71
N LYS A 356 -14.08 23.03 -9.51
CA LYS A 356 -14.89 23.93 -8.68
C LYS A 356 -14.00 24.90 -7.88
N ALA A 357 -14.17 26.20 -8.11
CA ALA A 357 -13.39 27.26 -7.45
C ALA A 357 -13.54 27.33 -5.91
N LYS A 358 -14.58 26.71 -5.34
CA LYS A 358 -14.80 26.67 -3.88
C LYS A 358 -13.78 25.82 -3.11
N TYR A 359 -13.01 24.97 -3.80
CA TYR A 359 -11.99 24.15 -3.16
C TYR A 359 -10.67 24.92 -3.10
N GLU A 360 -10.19 25.14 -1.88
CA GLU A 360 -8.96 25.87 -1.57
C GLU A 360 -8.04 25.02 -0.66
N GLY A 361 -6.80 25.46 -0.47
CA GLY A 361 -5.86 24.83 0.47
C GLY A 361 -5.58 23.35 0.18
N GLU A 362 -5.66 22.50 1.20
CA GLU A 362 -5.38 21.07 1.08
C GLU A 362 -6.36 20.33 0.17
N ALA A 363 -7.63 20.74 0.15
CA ALA A 363 -8.64 20.13 -0.72
C ALA A 363 -8.29 20.37 -2.19
N GLN A 364 -7.90 21.61 -2.55
CA GLN A 364 -7.42 21.92 -3.89
C GLN A 364 -6.15 21.12 -4.20
N ARG A 365 -5.17 21.09 -3.29
CA ARG A 365 -3.91 20.35 -3.46
C ARG A 365 -4.14 18.86 -3.72
N ALA A 366 -5.11 18.25 -3.04
CA ALA A 366 -5.50 16.85 -3.25
C ALA A 366 -6.15 16.65 -4.62
N LEU A 367 -7.16 17.45 -4.96
CA LEU A 367 -7.91 17.35 -6.22
C LEU A 367 -7.02 17.58 -7.45
N GLN A 368 -5.98 18.42 -7.35
CA GLN A 368 -5.05 18.63 -8.46
C GLN A 368 -4.28 17.37 -8.89
N ARG A 369 -4.19 16.36 -8.02
CA ARG A 369 -3.55 15.07 -8.32
C ARG A 369 -4.40 14.15 -9.19
N ILE A 370 -5.69 14.46 -9.39
CA ILE A 370 -6.56 13.67 -10.26
C ILE A 370 -6.06 13.77 -11.71
N TYR A 371 -5.92 12.60 -12.34
CA TYR A 371 -5.44 12.46 -13.71
C TYR A 371 -6.37 11.58 -14.56
N HIS A 372 -6.29 11.75 -15.87
CA HIS A 372 -7.09 11.03 -16.87
C HIS A 372 -6.24 10.60 -18.07
N PHE A 373 -6.61 9.49 -18.70
CA PHE A 373 -6.05 9.03 -19.97
C PHE A 373 -7.01 9.45 -21.09
N ASP A 374 -6.45 9.81 -22.25
CA ASP A 374 -7.21 10.22 -23.45
C ASP A 374 -7.75 9.04 -24.27
#